data_AF-A0A374NSR4-F1
#
_entry.id   AF-A0A374NSR4-F1
#
_cell.length_a   1.000
_cell.length_b   1.000
_cell.length_c   1.000
_cell.angle_alpha   90.00
_cell.angle_beta   90.00
_cell.angle_gamma   90.00
#
_symmetry.space_group_name_H-M   'P 1'
#
loop_
_entity.id
_entity.type
_entity.pdbx_description
1 polymer ?
#
loop_
_entity_poly.entity_id
_entity_poly.type
_entity_poly.pdbx_seq_one_letter_code
_entity_poly.pdbx_strand_id
1 'polypeptide(L)'
;MTRKKQLKDKGFTLVEMMIILSIFAILLGILIPSLNTLVDYRATRAAKSISSGLERMRTEAMSRLVAEMKLEKKSDGYYISYCLHKGKQAGMVWTDEEKIAPARTSIKYRLAMKDSAEIKTGESIILTVDRSTKGFRPLQSAAVTTDEVNALIDNNEDIAYHDIDGAECCDIIVSGTVKKGIISLNQTTGKCTVTSG
;
A
#
# COMPACT_ATOMS: atom_id res chain seq x y z
N MET A 1 5.15 -72.13 -5.66
CA MET A 1 5.64 -71.73 -4.32
C MET A 1 6.19 -70.31 -4.40
N THR A 2 5.42 -69.32 -3.95
CA THR A 2 5.80 -67.90 -4.07
C THR A 2 6.32 -67.43 -2.72
N ARG A 3 7.63 -67.20 -2.59
CA ARG A 3 8.25 -66.67 -1.36
C ARG A 3 7.75 -65.25 -1.11
N LYS A 4 6.86 -65.05 -0.12
CA LYS A 4 6.57 -63.72 0.42
C LYS A 4 7.84 -63.20 1.12
N LYS A 5 8.45 -62.15 0.56
CA LYS A 5 9.46 -61.33 1.25
C LYS A 5 8.74 -60.62 2.40
N GLN A 6 8.90 -61.11 3.62
CA GLN A 6 8.47 -60.42 4.82
C GLN A 6 9.32 -59.13 4.94
N LEU A 7 8.70 -57.96 4.77
CA LEU A 7 9.31 -56.69 5.14
C LEU A 7 9.40 -56.71 6.67
N LYS A 8 10.62 -56.79 7.19
CA LYS A 8 10.87 -56.82 8.62
C LYS A 8 10.68 -55.40 9.15
N ASP A 9 9.62 -55.16 9.90
CA ASP A 9 9.40 -53.89 10.59
C ASP A 9 10.52 -53.67 11.60
N LYS A 10 11.53 -52.89 11.20
CA LYS A 10 12.58 -52.41 12.09
C LYS A 10 12.07 -51.14 12.76
N GLY A 11 11.85 -51.20 14.06
CA GLY A 11 11.59 -50.00 14.86
C GLY A 11 12.82 -49.07 14.88
N PHE A 12 12.59 -47.77 15.05
CA PHE A 12 13.66 -46.79 15.23
C PHE A 12 14.31 -46.94 16.60
N THR A 13 15.63 -46.79 16.66
CA THR A 13 16.35 -46.76 17.92
C THR A 13 16.12 -45.42 18.64
N LEU A 14 16.25 -45.43 19.97
CA LEU A 14 16.15 -44.20 20.77
C LEU A 14 17.21 -43.17 20.32
N VAL A 15 18.40 -43.64 19.98
CA VAL A 15 19.51 -42.80 19.49
C VAL A 15 19.18 -42.17 18.13
N GLU A 16 18.60 -42.91 17.19
CA GLU A 16 18.14 -42.35 15.91
C GLU A 16 17.11 -41.24 16.11
N MET A 17 16.15 -41.44 17.01
CA MET A 17 15.16 -40.42 17.32
C MET A 17 15.80 -39.17 17.93
N MET A 18 16.80 -39.32 18.82
CA MET A 18 17.51 -38.16 19.38
C MET A 18 18.27 -37.36 18.31
N ILE A 19 18.94 -38.04 17.38
CA ILE A 19 19.70 -37.38 16.31
C ILE A 19 18.74 -36.63 15.37
N ILE A 20 17.64 -37.26 14.96
CA ILE A 20 16.65 -36.66 14.07
C ILE A 20 16.00 -35.43 14.72
N LEU A 21 15.57 -35.55 15.97
CA LEU A 21 14.97 -34.43 16.71
C LEU A 21 15.96 -33.27 16.90
N SER A 22 17.24 -33.58 17.13
CA SER A 22 18.30 -32.56 17.26
C SER A 22 18.50 -31.80 15.95
N ILE A 23 18.60 -32.50 14.83
CA ILE A 23 18.74 -31.86 13.51
C ILE A 23 17.48 -31.02 13.19
N PHE A 24 16.29 -31.55 13.45
CA PHE A 24 15.04 -30.84 13.20
C PHE A 24 14.91 -29.57 14.04
N ALA A 25 15.30 -29.61 15.32
CA ALA A 25 15.31 -28.44 16.18
C ALA A 25 16.26 -27.34 15.67
N ILE A 26 17.46 -27.71 15.20
CA ILE A 26 18.41 -26.76 14.61
C ILE A 26 17.82 -26.14 13.34
N LEU A 27 17.23 -26.95 12.46
CA LEU A 27 16.62 -26.48 11.21
C LEU A 27 15.46 -25.50 11.47
N LEU A 28 14.56 -25.81 12.42
CA LEU A 28 13.47 -24.92 12.81
C LEU A 28 13.99 -23.60 13.41
N GLY A 29 15.06 -23.66 14.20
CA GLY A 29 15.69 -22.48 14.79
C GLY A 29 16.20 -21.48 13.75
N ILE A 30 16.70 -21.97 12.61
CA ILE A 30 17.22 -21.12 11.51
C ILE A 30 16.09 -20.63 10.59
N LEU A 31 15.02 -21.39 10.44
CA LEU A 31 13.94 -21.07 9.50
C LEU A 31 13.10 -19.85 9.94
N ILE A 32 12.82 -19.70 11.24
CA ILE A 32 11.92 -18.65 11.75
C ILE A 32 12.47 -17.23 11.45
N PRO A 33 13.75 -16.89 11.72
CA PRO A 33 14.30 -15.57 11.39
C PRO A 33 14.23 -15.25 9.89
N SER A 34 14.37 -16.25 9.01
CA SER A 34 14.42 -16.06 7.55
C SER A 34 13.10 -15.57 6.95
N LEU A 35 11.97 -15.86 7.60
CA LEU A 35 10.64 -15.44 7.12
C LEU A 35 10.34 -13.98 7.49
N ASN A 36 10.91 -13.47 8.59
CA ASN A 36 10.69 -12.10 9.04
C ASN A 36 11.37 -11.07 8.12
N THR A 37 12.54 -11.39 7.58
CA THR A 37 13.27 -10.49 6.67
C THR A 37 12.51 -10.19 5.39
N LEU A 38 11.74 -11.16 4.86
CA LEU A 38 10.93 -10.99 3.67
C LEU A 38 9.74 -10.04 3.91
N VAL A 39 9.12 -10.12 5.09
CA VAL A 39 8.02 -9.22 5.47
C VAL A 39 8.52 -7.78 5.60
N ASP A 40 9.67 -7.58 6.26
CA ASP A 40 10.30 -6.27 6.41
C ASP A 40 10.76 -5.68 5.08
N TYR A 41 11.29 -6.50 4.18
CA TYR A 41 11.65 -6.08 2.83
C TYR A 41 10.42 -5.61 2.04
N ARG A 42 9.32 -6.36 2.11
CA ARG A 42 8.05 -6.01 1.45
C ARG A 42 7.47 -4.72 2.02
N ALA A 43 7.50 -4.54 3.33
CA ALA A 43 7.06 -3.30 3.98
C ALA A 43 7.89 -2.09 3.51
N THR A 44 9.22 -2.24 3.48
CA THR A 44 10.13 -1.19 3.01
C THR A 44 9.89 -0.86 1.54
N ARG A 45 9.72 -1.88 0.68
CA ARG A 45 9.45 -1.71 -0.74
C ARG A 45 8.11 -1.00 -0.96
N ALA A 46 7.07 -1.43 -0.26
CA ALA A 46 5.74 -0.82 -0.35
C ALA A 46 5.77 0.65 0.10
N ALA A 47 6.50 0.98 1.17
CA ALA A 47 6.66 2.37 1.61
C ALA A 47 7.33 3.24 0.53
N LYS A 48 8.36 2.72 -0.12
CA LYS A 48 9.02 3.39 -1.26
C LYS A 48 8.08 3.55 -2.45
N SER A 49 7.33 2.50 -2.82
CA SER A 49 6.36 2.55 -3.91
C SER A 49 5.27 3.60 -3.66
N ILE A 50 4.76 3.70 -2.43
CA ILE A 50 3.77 4.73 -2.06
C ILE A 50 4.39 6.12 -2.14
N SER A 51 5.57 6.35 -1.58
CA SER A 51 6.25 7.64 -1.67
C SER A 51 6.52 8.05 -3.13
N SER A 52 7.01 7.14 -3.97
CA SER A 52 7.20 7.43 -5.40
C SER A 52 5.87 7.70 -6.11
N GLY A 53 4.79 7.02 -5.71
CA GLY A 53 3.47 7.26 -6.27
C GLY A 53 2.89 8.62 -5.89
N LEU A 54 3.09 9.05 -4.65
CA LEU A 54 2.70 10.38 -4.20
C LEU A 54 3.48 11.48 -4.91
N GLU A 55 4.80 11.31 -5.09
CA GLU A 55 5.61 12.26 -5.87
C GLU A 55 5.19 12.30 -7.35
N ARG A 56 4.87 11.15 -7.94
CA ARG A 56 4.30 11.09 -9.30
C ARG A 56 2.97 11.83 -9.38
N MET A 57 2.04 11.53 -8.48
CA MET A 57 0.73 12.19 -8.43
C MET A 57 0.90 13.71 -8.31
N ARG A 58 1.81 14.17 -7.44
CA ARG A 58 2.15 15.58 -7.32
C ARG A 58 2.62 16.16 -8.66
N THR A 59 3.56 15.52 -9.35
CA THR A 59 4.05 15.99 -10.66
C THR A 59 2.93 16.06 -11.69
N GLU A 60 2.07 15.04 -11.74
CA GLU A 60 0.91 15.03 -12.63
C GLU A 60 -0.08 16.15 -12.29
N ALA A 61 -0.36 16.40 -11.01
CA ALA A 61 -1.23 17.49 -10.56
C ALA A 61 -0.70 18.89 -10.92
N MET A 62 0.62 19.06 -11.04
CA MET A 62 1.19 20.34 -11.48
C MET A 62 0.99 20.57 -12.99
N SER A 63 0.94 19.50 -13.78
CA SER A 63 0.85 19.57 -15.25
C SER A 63 -0.58 19.38 -15.80
N ARG A 64 -1.49 18.86 -14.99
CA ARG A 64 -2.87 18.53 -15.37
C ARG A 64 -3.88 19.29 -14.53
N LEU A 65 -5.12 19.30 -15.01
CA LEU A 65 -6.23 19.92 -14.30
C LEU A 65 -6.58 19.17 -13.01
N VAL A 66 -6.64 17.83 -13.11
CA VAL A 66 -6.90 16.92 -11.99
C VAL A 66 -5.92 15.76 -12.05
N ALA A 67 -5.35 15.42 -10.91
CA ALA A 67 -4.62 14.18 -10.69
C ALA A 67 -4.89 13.68 -9.27
N GLU A 68 -5.38 12.45 -9.19
CA GLU A 68 -5.69 11.78 -7.94
C GLU A 68 -4.96 10.44 -7.88
N MET A 69 -4.43 10.09 -6.71
CA MET A 69 -3.87 8.78 -6.44
C MET A 69 -4.79 8.00 -5.53
N LYS A 70 -5.22 6.82 -5.98
CA LYS A 70 -5.98 5.87 -5.18
C LYS A 70 -5.05 4.80 -4.63
N LEU A 71 -5.06 4.63 -3.31
CA LEU A 71 -4.44 3.51 -2.61
C LEU A 71 -5.54 2.60 -2.08
N GLU A 72 -5.64 1.39 -2.64
CA GLU A 72 -6.74 0.46 -2.40
C GLU A 72 -6.21 -0.87 -1.84
N LYS A 73 -6.96 -1.48 -0.91
CA LYS A 73 -6.70 -2.84 -0.45
C LYS A 73 -7.72 -3.79 -1.06
N LYS A 74 -7.25 -4.74 -1.87
CA LYS A 74 -8.03 -5.86 -2.40
C LYS A 74 -7.77 -7.12 -1.60
N SER A 75 -8.43 -8.22 -1.96
CA SER A 75 -8.29 -9.51 -1.26
C SER A 75 -6.86 -10.06 -1.31
N ASP A 76 -6.10 -9.74 -2.35
CA ASP A 76 -4.79 -10.31 -2.63
C ASP A 76 -3.61 -9.34 -2.42
N GLY A 77 -3.89 -8.05 -2.20
CA GLY A 77 -2.85 -7.04 -2.01
C GLY A 77 -3.33 -5.59 -2.01
N TYR A 78 -2.35 -4.69 -1.92
CA TYR A 78 -2.55 -3.25 -2.03
C TYR A 78 -2.11 -2.78 -3.40
N TYR A 79 -2.88 -1.86 -3.94
CA TYR A 79 -2.73 -1.34 -5.30
C TYR A 79 -2.69 0.18 -5.28
N ILE A 80 -1.87 0.73 -6.17
CA ILE A 80 -1.88 2.15 -6.52
C ILE A 80 -2.42 2.30 -7.94
N SER A 81 -3.31 3.27 -8.13
CA SER A 81 -3.75 3.71 -9.46
C SER A 81 -3.94 5.23 -9.45
N TYR A 82 -3.95 5.84 -10.64
CA TYR A 82 -4.11 7.29 -10.77
C TYR A 82 -5.33 7.60 -11.63
N CYS A 83 -6.14 8.58 -11.20
CA CYS A 83 -7.17 9.18 -12.02
C CYS A 83 -6.66 10.52 -12.53
N LEU A 84 -6.46 10.64 -13.84
CA LEU A 84 -5.82 11.81 -14.46
C LEU A 84 -6.74 12.46 -15.49
N HIS A 85 -6.86 13.78 -15.45
CA HIS A 85 -7.54 14.52 -16.51
C HIS A 85 -6.64 14.60 -17.77
N LYS A 86 -7.12 14.04 -18.88
CA LYS A 86 -6.42 14.03 -20.19
C LYS A 86 -7.03 15.00 -21.21
N GLY A 87 -7.73 16.02 -20.73
CA GLY A 87 -8.35 17.07 -21.56
C GLY A 87 -9.81 16.75 -21.92
N LYS A 88 -10.51 17.73 -22.48
CA LYS A 88 -11.97 17.68 -22.70
C LYS A 88 -12.46 16.47 -23.51
N GLN A 89 -11.66 15.98 -24.46
CA GLN A 89 -12.05 14.83 -25.31
C GLN A 89 -11.86 13.47 -24.62
N ALA A 90 -10.81 13.31 -23.82
CA ALA A 90 -10.51 12.04 -23.15
C ALA A 90 -11.06 11.97 -21.71
N GLY A 91 -11.31 13.13 -21.09
CA GLY A 91 -11.84 13.22 -19.74
C GLY A 91 -10.89 12.71 -18.66
N MET A 92 -11.48 12.20 -17.59
CA MET A 92 -10.80 11.51 -16.50
C MET A 92 -10.49 10.06 -16.90
N VAL A 93 -9.22 9.68 -16.82
CA VAL A 93 -8.75 8.35 -17.22
C VAL A 93 -7.98 7.71 -16.06
N TRP A 94 -8.40 6.50 -15.70
CA TRP A 94 -7.67 5.66 -14.76
C TRP A 94 -6.46 4.99 -15.43
N THR A 95 -5.33 4.98 -14.73
CA THR A 95 -4.19 4.15 -15.12
C THR A 95 -4.43 2.69 -14.73
N ASP A 96 -3.62 1.80 -15.31
CA ASP A 96 -3.49 0.43 -14.81
C ASP A 96 -3.12 0.43 -13.33
N GLU A 97 -3.62 -0.57 -12.62
CA GLU A 97 -3.38 -0.74 -11.19
C GLU A 97 -2.03 -1.43 -10.97
N GLU A 98 -1.18 -0.83 -10.13
CA GLU A 98 0.11 -1.40 -9.75
C GLU A 98 0.03 -2.04 -8.37
N LYS A 99 0.30 -3.35 -8.29
CA LYS A 99 0.38 -4.06 -7.02
C LYS A 99 1.66 -3.71 -6.28
N ILE A 100 1.53 -3.07 -5.12
CA ILE A 100 2.68 -2.59 -4.32
C ILE A 100 3.01 -3.48 -3.12
N ALA A 101 2.03 -4.24 -2.63
CA ALA A 101 2.19 -5.09 -1.46
C ALA A 101 1.19 -6.26 -1.47
N PRO A 102 1.53 -7.42 -0.87
CA PRO A 102 0.56 -8.49 -0.63
C PRO A 102 -0.41 -8.13 0.51
N ALA A 103 -1.55 -8.83 0.58
CA ALA A 103 -2.62 -8.54 1.56
C ALA A 103 -2.16 -8.62 3.03
N ARG A 104 -1.12 -9.41 3.32
CA ARG A 104 -0.55 -9.58 4.65
C ARG A 104 0.25 -8.37 5.15
N THR A 105 0.60 -7.43 4.27
CA THR A 105 1.28 -6.19 4.68
C THR A 105 0.29 -5.29 5.44
N SER A 106 0.70 -4.76 6.59
CA SER A 106 -0.12 -3.80 7.34
C SER A 106 0.14 -2.39 6.81
N ILE A 107 -0.86 -1.79 6.16
CA ILE A 107 -0.82 -0.39 5.72
C ILE A 107 -1.94 0.38 6.41
N LYS A 108 -1.55 1.38 7.20
CA LYS A 108 -2.44 2.26 7.95
C LYS A 108 -2.25 3.70 7.48
N TYR A 109 -3.26 4.53 7.68
CA TYR A 109 -3.15 5.97 7.50
C TYR A 109 -3.56 6.67 8.79
N ARG A 110 -3.01 7.86 9.03
CA ARG A 110 -3.34 8.67 10.20
C ARG A 110 -3.87 10.02 9.74
N LEU A 111 -5.06 10.35 10.21
CA LEU A 111 -5.67 11.66 10.01
C LEU A 111 -5.20 12.63 11.11
N ALA A 112 -5.21 13.93 10.81
CA ALA A 112 -4.95 14.96 11.79
C ALA A 112 -5.85 14.76 13.04
N MET A 113 -5.24 14.81 14.22
CA MET A 113 -5.93 14.69 15.52
C MET A 113 -6.69 13.35 15.74
N LYS A 114 -6.48 12.33 14.91
CA LYS A 114 -7.08 10.99 15.08
C LYS A 114 -6.01 9.90 15.14
N ASP A 115 -6.39 8.76 15.71
CA ASP A 115 -5.57 7.55 15.68
C ASP A 115 -5.43 6.98 14.27
N SER A 116 -4.41 6.15 14.07
CA SER A 116 -4.19 5.47 12.79
C SER A 116 -5.28 4.45 12.50
N ALA A 117 -5.89 4.53 11.32
CA ALA A 117 -6.84 3.56 10.79
C ALA A 117 -6.18 2.64 9.78
N GLU A 118 -6.58 1.36 9.76
CA GLU A 118 -6.14 0.42 8.73
C GLU A 118 -7.10 0.47 7.54
N ILE A 119 -6.57 0.43 6.32
CA ILE A 119 -7.37 0.28 5.10
C ILE A 119 -7.91 -1.15 5.10
N LYS A 120 -9.23 -1.34 5.09
CA LYS A 120 -9.83 -2.68 5.04
C LYS A 120 -9.94 -3.18 3.60
N THR A 121 -10.14 -4.48 3.45
CA THR A 121 -10.34 -5.08 2.12
C THR A 121 -11.61 -4.52 1.49
N GLY A 122 -11.49 -4.01 0.26
CA GLY A 122 -12.55 -3.29 -0.45
C GLY A 122 -12.58 -1.78 -0.18
N GLU A 123 -11.75 -1.28 0.74
CA GLU A 123 -11.62 0.15 0.99
C GLU A 123 -10.43 0.74 0.22
N SER A 124 -10.55 2.02 -0.10
CA SER A 124 -9.49 2.82 -0.69
C SER A 124 -9.43 4.20 -0.05
N ILE A 125 -8.23 4.77 -0.01
CA ILE A 125 -8.04 6.19 0.25
C ILE A 125 -7.62 6.88 -1.04
N ILE A 126 -8.14 8.08 -1.26
CA ILE A 126 -7.82 8.89 -2.44
C ILE A 126 -7.12 10.15 -1.96
N LEU A 127 -5.93 10.39 -2.51
CA LEU A 127 -5.07 11.52 -2.20
C LEU A 127 -4.91 12.41 -3.42
N THR A 128 -4.93 13.71 -3.19
CA THR A 128 -4.65 14.73 -4.20
C THR A 128 -3.90 15.90 -3.58
N VAL A 129 -3.41 16.81 -4.43
CA VAL A 129 -2.77 18.04 -4.00
C VAL A 129 -3.51 19.24 -4.56
N ASP A 130 -3.55 20.31 -3.78
CA ASP A 130 -4.07 21.58 -4.23
C ASP A 130 -3.04 22.26 -5.14
N ARG A 131 -3.46 22.70 -6.33
CA ARG A 131 -2.55 23.30 -7.31
C ARG A 131 -2.12 24.72 -6.92
N SER A 132 -2.95 25.43 -6.15
CA SER A 132 -2.67 26.79 -5.70
C SER A 132 -1.69 26.79 -4.53
N THR A 133 -1.92 25.96 -3.51
CA THR A 133 -1.05 25.89 -2.32
C THR A 133 0.10 24.92 -2.49
N LYS A 134 0.00 23.98 -3.45
CA LYS A 134 0.90 22.83 -3.66
C LYS A 134 0.85 21.80 -2.53
N GLY A 135 -0.04 21.98 -1.55
CA GLY A 135 -0.25 21.16 -0.39
C GLY A 135 -1.04 19.88 -0.65
N PHE A 136 -0.91 18.87 0.20
CA PHE A 136 -1.88 17.77 0.19
C PHE A 136 -3.26 18.30 0.62
N ARG A 137 -4.31 17.79 -0.04
CA ARG A 137 -5.69 18.05 0.35
C ARG A 137 -6.15 17.03 1.39
N PRO A 138 -7.27 17.29 2.10
CA PRO A 138 -7.98 16.28 2.85
C PRO A 138 -8.21 15.00 2.02
N LEU A 139 -8.42 13.86 2.69
CA LEU A 139 -8.76 12.64 1.94
C LEU A 139 -10.05 12.83 1.16
N GLN A 140 -10.08 12.31 -0.08
CA GLN A 140 -11.26 12.41 -0.93
C GLN A 140 -12.20 11.22 -0.67
N SER A 141 -13.51 11.50 -0.59
CA SER A 141 -14.54 10.46 -0.43
C SER A 141 -14.84 9.71 -1.73
N ALA A 142 -14.65 10.39 -2.87
CA ALA A 142 -14.77 9.81 -4.20
C ALA A 142 -13.81 10.51 -5.17
N ALA A 143 -13.39 9.79 -6.22
CA ALA A 143 -12.61 10.39 -7.30
C ALA A 143 -13.49 11.34 -8.11
N VAL A 144 -12.90 12.43 -8.60
CA VAL A 144 -13.61 13.40 -9.45
C VAL A 144 -13.90 12.77 -10.81
N THR A 145 -15.11 12.99 -11.32
CA THR A 145 -15.59 12.45 -12.59
C THR A 145 -15.37 13.40 -13.76
N THR A 146 -15.40 12.87 -14.98
CA THR A 146 -15.31 13.69 -16.21
C THR A 146 -16.43 14.71 -16.29
N ASP A 147 -17.65 14.34 -15.91
CA ASP A 147 -18.82 15.21 -16.05
C ASP A 147 -18.75 16.39 -15.07
N GLU A 148 -18.30 16.16 -13.84
CA GLU A 148 -18.05 17.21 -12.85
C GLU A 148 -16.97 18.19 -13.35
N VAL A 149 -15.84 17.67 -13.83
CA VAL A 149 -14.76 18.53 -14.36
C VAL A 149 -15.23 19.33 -15.57
N ASN A 150 -15.94 18.72 -16.51
CA ASN A 150 -16.40 19.40 -17.72
C ASN A 150 -17.43 20.49 -17.40
N ALA A 151 -18.36 20.24 -16.46
CA ALA A 151 -19.33 21.23 -16.03
C ALA A 151 -18.64 22.46 -15.42
N LEU A 152 -17.62 22.26 -14.58
CA LEU A 152 -16.86 23.35 -13.97
C LEU A 152 -16.04 24.15 -14.99
N ILE A 153 -15.41 23.46 -15.96
CA ILE A 153 -14.70 24.12 -17.07
C ILE A 153 -15.68 25.00 -17.88
N ASP A 154 -16.85 24.48 -18.22
CA ASP A 154 -17.82 25.20 -19.06
C ASP A 154 -18.42 26.41 -18.33
N ASN A 155 -18.47 26.37 -16.99
CA ASN A 155 -18.88 27.49 -16.13
C ASN A 155 -17.73 28.43 -15.73
N ASN A 156 -16.48 28.14 -16.14
CA ASN A 156 -15.27 28.86 -15.73
C ASN A 156 -15.10 28.93 -14.20
N GLU A 157 -15.40 27.82 -13.53
CA GLU A 157 -15.26 27.62 -12.09
C GLU A 157 -14.03 26.77 -11.75
N ASP A 158 -13.51 26.93 -10.55
CA ASP A 158 -12.42 26.11 -10.03
C ASP A 158 -12.86 24.67 -9.77
N ILE A 159 -11.91 23.73 -9.84
CA ILE A 159 -12.18 22.31 -9.61
C ILE A 159 -12.62 22.07 -8.16
N ALA A 160 -13.82 21.51 -8.00
CA ALA A 160 -14.33 21.03 -6.73
C ALA A 160 -13.83 19.59 -6.48
N TYR A 161 -13.39 19.36 -5.24
CA TYR A 161 -12.88 18.08 -4.76
C TYR A 161 -13.78 17.57 -3.62
N HIS A 162 -13.87 16.24 -3.47
CA HIS A 162 -14.74 15.57 -2.50
C HIS A 162 -14.06 15.41 -1.12
N ASP A 163 -13.55 16.52 -0.57
CA ASP A 163 -12.82 16.55 0.71
C ASP A 163 -13.70 16.00 1.86
N ILE A 164 -13.22 14.96 2.57
CA ILE A 164 -13.90 14.40 3.75
C ILE A 164 -13.76 15.38 4.92
N ASP A 165 -14.74 16.24 5.17
CA ASP A 165 -14.86 17.15 6.34
C ASP A 165 -13.53 17.80 6.81
N GLY A 166 -12.61 18.09 5.90
CA GLY A 166 -11.28 18.65 6.21
C GLY A 166 -10.28 17.69 6.88
N ALA A 167 -10.51 16.38 6.88
CA ALA A 167 -9.63 15.39 7.48
C ALA A 167 -8.34 15.19 6.66
N GLU A 168 -7.28 15.90 7.03
CA GLU A 168 -5.96 15.81 6.44
C GLU A 168 -5.27 14.50 6.81
N CYS A 169 -4.75 13.77 5.82
CA CYS A 169 -3.91 12.60 6.05
C CYS A 169 -2.47 13.04 6.33
N CYS A 170 -2.00 12.88 7.56
CA CYS A 170 -0.66 13.29 7.96
C CYS A 170 0.38 12.22 7.65
N ASP A 171 0.06 10.94 7.86
CA ASP A 171 1.00 9.83 7.68
C ASP A 171 0.35 8.64 6.98
N ILE A 172 1.12 7.96 6.13
CA ILE A 172 0.88 6.58 5.72
C ILE A 172 1.95 5.70 6.37
N ILE A 173 1.50 4.68 7.09
CA ILE A 173 2.33 3.81 7.92
C ILE A 173 2.30 2.41 7.33
N VAL A 174 3.46 1.93 6.91
CA VAL A 174 3.65 0.57 6.40
C VAL A 174 4.47 -0.23 7.41
N SER A 175 3.89 -1.29 7.97
CA SER A 175 4.52 -2.10 9.02
C SER A 175 4.94 -3.48 8.50
N GLY A 176 6.21 -3.80 8.75
CA GLY A 176 6.76 -5.15 8.72
C GLY A 176 6.71 -5.81 10.10
N THR A 177 7.50 -6.86 10.30
CA THR A 177 7.61 -7.54 11.60
C THR A 177 8.44 -6.70 12.58
N VAL A 178 9.55 -6.13 12.09
CA VAL A 178 10.45 -5.29 12.87
C VAL A 178 10.50 -3.89 12.27
N LYS A 179 10.58 -3.79 10.95
CA LYS A 179 10.73 -2.51 10.27
C LYS A 179 9.40 -1.80 10.08
N LYS A 180 9.44 -0.46 10.20
CA LYS A 180 8.29 0.41 9.96
C LYS A 180 8.69 1.53 9.02
N GLY A 181 7.98 1.65 7.89
CA GLY A 181 8.06 2.81 7.02
C GLY A 181 6.96 3.80 7.38
N ILE A 182 7.33 5.04 7.69
CA ILE A 182 6.39 6.14 7.89
C ILE A 182 6.60 7.15 6.77
N ILE A 183 5.56 7.35 5.96
CA ILE A 183 5.53 8.36 4.91
C ILE A 183 4.73 9.54 5.47
N SER A 184 5.40 10.64 5.78
CA SER A 184 4.75 11.85 6.26
C SER A 184 4.40 12.78 5.10
N LEU A 185 3.17 13.27 5.10
CA LEU A 185 2.57 14.10 4.06
C LEU A 185 2.51 15.54 4.55
N ASN A 186 3.21 16.44 3.85
CA ASN A 186 3.24 17.84 4.20
C ASN A 186 2.08 18.60 3.55
N GLN A 187 1.14 19.08 4.37
CA GLN A 187 -0.09 19.75 3.89
C GLN A 187 0.17 21.13 3.29
N THR A 188 1.34 21.74 3.51
CA THR A 188 1.69 23.04 2.93
C THR A 188 2.44 22.92 1.63
N THR A 189 3.36 21.96 1.54
CA THR A 189 4.27 21.83 0.41
C THR A 189 3.91 20.71 -0.53
N GLY A 190 3.04 19.78 -0.11
CA GLY A 190 2.65 18.54 -0.82
C GLY A 190 3.80 17.60 -1.12
N LYS A 191 4.92 17.75 -0.43
CA LYS A 191 6.06 16.82 -0.46
C LYS A 191 5.82 15.70 0.53
N CYS A 192 6.33 14.52 0.22
CA CYS A 192 6.38 13.42 1.19
C CYS A 192 7.80 13.12 1.66
N THR A 193 7.94 12.67 2.91
CA THR A 193 9.21 12.22 3.48
C THR A 193 9.07 10.83 4.04
N VAL A 194 10.04 9.96 3.79
CA VAL A 194 10.02 8.58 4.30
C VAL A 194 11.01 8.45 5.46
N THR A 195 10.51 8.05 6.63
CA THR A 195 11.32 7.65 7.77
C THR A 195 11.23 6.14 7.94
N SER A 196 12.37 5.47 8.04
CA SER A 196 12.44 4.04 8.34
C SER A 196 12.86 3.85 9.79
N GLY A 197 12.05 3.11 10.55
CA GLY A 197 12.35 2.62 11.89
C GLY A 197 12.51 1.10 11.91
#